data_AF-A0A1Q8QXI2-F1
#
_entry.id   AF-A0A1Q8QXI2-F1
#
_cell.length_a   1.000
_cell.length_b   1.000
_cell.length_c   1.000
_cell.angle_alpha   90.00
_cell.angle_beta   90.00
_cell.angle_gamma   90.00
#
_symmetry.space_group_name_H-M   'P 1'
#
loop_
_entity.id
_entity.type
_entity.pdbx_description
1 polymer ?
#
loop_
_entity_poly.entity_id
_entity_poly.type
_entity_poly.pdbx_seq_one_letter_code
_entity_poly.pdbx_strand_id
1 'polypeptide(L)'
;MKKLLAVATTLTLLLTFAIPVLADDNTSTTNTNPAPASQSSPTDKATKAKERLQNEVTKLQNQEQFQQYMGPVRDLQKHEVQIREQIHTTRDQVRQQLKSDRQAKNYTALSAALSDMIPMQDDIAGVETITKTCLTDWQQYHSDRQTKNVQGIQADLQKLQGDIQTKIPAMQKVLADLQKVSQDLNTPAPAATPATTPSTT
;
A
#
# COMPACT_ATOMS: atom_id res chain seq x y z
N MET A 1 4.30 -6.82 -33.65
CA MET A 1 4.50 -7.93 -32.68
C MET A 1 5.55 -7.64 -31.61
N LYS A 2 6.77 -7.16 -31.91
CA LYS A 2 7.80 -6.88 -30.87
C LYS A 2 7.36 -5.89 -29.77
N LYS A 3 6.59 -4.84 -30.11
CA LYS A 3 6.03 -3.87 -29.15
C LYS A 3 4.96 -4.48 -28.22
N LEU A 4 4.13 -5.40 -28.74
CA LEU A 4 3.12 -6.15 -27.98
C LEU A 4 3.74 -7.13 -26.98
N LEU A 5 4.91 -7.69 -27.30
CA LEU A 5 5.63 -8.60 -26.42
C LEU A 5 6.29 -7.84 -25.26
N ALA A 6 6.87 -6.68 -25.53
CA ALA A 6 7.52 -5.82 -24.52
C ALA A 6 6.54 -5.29 -23.45
N VAL A 7 5.31 -4.92 -23.84
CA VAL A 7 4.31 -4.36 -22.92
C VAL A 7 3.61 -5.44 -22.07
N ALA A 8 3.53 -6.68 -22.57
CA ALA A 8 3.06 -7.81 -21.77
C ALA A 8 4.08 -8.24 -20.70
N THR A 9 5.38 -8.10 -20.99
CA THR A 9 6.44 -8.31 -19.99
C THR A 9 6.48 -7.23 -18.91
N THR A 10 6.16 -5.96 -19.21
CA THR A 10 6.09 -4.90 -18.18
C THR A 10 4.90 -5.07 -17.24
N LEU A 11 3.77 -5.64 -17.66
CA LEU A 11 2.68 -6.02 -16.74
C LEU A 11 3.07 -7.18 -15.79
N THR A 12 4.17 -7.88 -16.06
CA THR A 12 4.61 -9.05 -15.29
C THR A 12 5.65 -8.71 -14.22
N LEU A 13 6.42 -7.64 -14.39
CA LEU A 13 7.36 -7.17 -13.37
C LEU A 13 6.74 -6.02 -12.54
N LEU A 14 6.74 -6.22 -11.22
CA LEU A 14 6.72 -5.17 -10.18
C LEU A 14 5.39 -4.40 -9.99
N LEU A 15 4.40 -5.06 -9.39
CA LEU A 15 3.49 -4.36 -8.47
C LEU A 15 3.58 -5.01 -7.08
N THR A 16 4.79 -5.05 -6.52
CA THR A 16 4.97 -5.32 -5.09
C THR A 16 4.76 -4.01 -4.34
N PHE A 17 3.51 -3.56 -4.27
CA PHE A 17 3.15 -2.35 -3.50
C PHE A 17 3.20 -2.56 -1.98
N ALA A 18 3.71 -3.71 -1.52
CA ALA A 18 3.54 -4.20 -0.15
C ALA A 18 4.23 -3.27 0.84
N ILE A 19 3.43 -2.72 1.75
CA ILE A 19 3.90 -2.02 2.92
C ILE A 19 3.58 -2.92 4.13
N PRO A 20 4.48 -3.06 5.12
CA PRO A 20 4.19 -3.81 6.33
C PRO A 20 2.92 -3.29 7.01
N VAL A 21 2.01 -4.19 7.39
CA VAL A 21 0.84 -3.84 8.20
C VAL A 21 1.30 -3.68 9.66
N LEU A 22 0.81 -2.64 10.33
CA LEU A 22 1.01 -2.47 11.76
C LEU A 22 0.37 -3.64 12.53
N ALA A 23 1.17 -4.39 13.28
CA ALA A 23 0.65 -5.36 14.24
C ALA A 23 0.00 -4.65 15.44
N ASP A 24 -0.99 -5.29 16.07
CA ASP A 24 -1.56 -4.89 17.36
C ASP A 24 -0.58 -5.18 18.50
N ASP A 25 0.53 -4.46 18.55
CA ASP A 25 1.48 -4.55 19.68
C ASP A 25 0.94 -3.77 20.88
N ASN A 26 0.13 -4.43 21.70
CA ASN A 26 -0.28 -3.91 23.01
C ASN A 26 0.71 -4.27 24.14
N THR A 27 1.92 -4.75 23.80
CA THR A 27 2.87 -5.25 24.80
C THR A 27 3.71 -4.13 25.41
N SER A 28 3.12 -3.41 26.35
CA SER A 28 3.89 -2.79 27.44
C SER A 28 4.28 -3.87 28.45
N THR A 29 5.39 -4.59 28.22
CA THR A 29 5.96 -5.46 29.24
C THR A 29 6.57 -4.62 30.36
N THR A 30 5.84 -4.49 31.46
CA THR A 30 6.35 -3.98 32.73
C THR A 30 7.36 -4.96 33.31
N ASN A 31 8.64 -4.59 33.33
CA ASN A 31 9.62 -5.24 34.16
C ASN A 31 9.91 -4.32 35.35
N THR A 32 9.17 -4.52 36.45
CA THR A 32 9.44 -3.89 37.74
C THR A 32 9.89 -4.96 38.70
N ASN A 33 11.20 -5.19 38.78
CA ASN A 33 11.79 -5.90 39.91
C ASN A 33 12.24 -4.86 40.95
N PRO A 34 11.58 -4.71 42.11
CA PRO A 34 12.06 -3.82 43.15
C PRO A 34 13.22 -4.50 43.89
N ALA A 35 14.40 -3.86 43.84
CA ALA A 35 15.52 -4.21 44.72
C ALA A 35 15.16 -3.97 46.20
N PRO A 36 15.83 -4.66 47.16
CA PRO A 36 15.47 -4.61 48.59
C PRO A 36 15.60 -3.19 49.17
N ALA A 37 14.64 -2.82 50.01
CA ALA A 37 14.50 -1.48 50.56
C ALA A 37 15.53 -1.17 51.66
N SER A 38 16.43 -0.22 51.40
CA SER A 38 17.10 0.56 52.46
C SER A 38 16.13 1.60 53.03
N GLN A 39 16.15 1.82 54.36
CA GLN A 39 15.29 2.77 55.08
C GLN A 39 15.48 4.20 54.56
N SER A 40 14.61 4.65 53.66
CA SER A 40 14.51 6.05 53.22
C SER A 40 13.56 6.84 54.12
N SER A 41 13.83 8.12 54.36
CA SER A 41 12.99 8.97 55.22
C SER A 41 11.56 9.13 54.66
N PRO A 42 10.55 9.50 55.47
CA PRO A 42 9.20 9.76 54.98
C PRO A 42 9.16 10.80 53.83
N THR A 43 10.04 11.81 53.90
CA THR A 43 10.20 12.83 52.86
C THR A 43 10.76 12.24 51.56
N ASP A 44 11.77 11.36 51.63
CA ASP A 44 12.32 10.69 50.45
C ASP A 44 11.29 9.75 49.78
N LYS A 45 10.45 9.09 50.59
CA LYS A 45 9.34 8.27 50.09
C LYS A 45 8.31 9.11 49.35
N ALA A 46 7.95 10.28 49.88
CA ALA A 46 7.01 11.19 49.25
C ALA A 46 7.55 11.79 47.94
N THR A 47 8.82 12.19 47.90
CA THR A 47 9.49 12.69 46.68
C THR A 47 9.53 11.61 45.60
N LYS A 48 9.94 10.39 45.96
CA LYS A 48 9.99 9.26 45.02
C LYS A 48 8.61 8.84 44.52
N ALA A 49 7.58 8.95 45.36
CA ALA A 49 6.20 8.71 44.95
C ALA A 49 5.70 9.78 43.96
N LYS A 50 6.04 11.05 44.20
CA LYS A 50 5.72 12.16 43.29
C LYS A 50 6.40 11.99 41.93
N GLU A 51 7.69 11.63 41.90
CA GLU A 51 8.42 11.33 40.66
C GLU A 51 7.78 10.16 39.89
N ARG A 52 7.39 9.08 40.59
CA ARG A 52 6.69 7.95 39.97
C ARG A 52 5.37 8.35 39.34
N LEU A 53 4.55 9.11 40.06
CA LEU A 53 3.27 9.59 39.54
C LEU A 53 3.47 10.50 38.33
N GLN A 54 4.46 11.38 38.36
CA GLN A 54 4.77 12.26 37.23
C GLN A 54 5.25 11.48 36.00
N ASN A 55 6.04 10.42 36.20
CA ASN A 55 6.45 9.49 35.15
C ASN A 55 5.25 8.69 34.59
N GLU A 56 4.33 8.24 35.44
CA GLU A 56 3.12 7.54 35.00
C GLU A 56 2.18 8.45 34.20
N VAL A 57 1.96 9.70 34.65
CA VAL A 57 1.18 10.70 33.92
C VAL A 57 1.79 10.93 32.53
N THR A 58 3.10 11.13 32.46
CA THR A 58 3.82 11.31 31.18
C THR A 58 3.66 10.08 30.28
N LYS A 59 3.76 8.87 30.84
CA LYS A 59 3.57 7.62 30.10
C LYS A 59 2.15 7.51 29.52
N LEU A 60 1.13 7.80 30.32
CA LEU A 60 -0.28 7.74 29.89
C LEU A 60 -0.57 8.77 28.80
N GLN A 61 -0.08 10.01 28.94
CA GLN A 61 -0.20 11.03 27.90
C GLN A 61 0.45 10.60 26.57
N ASN A 62 1.65 10.04 26.64
CA ASN A 62 2.33 9.51 25.45
C ASN A 62 1.55 8.35 24.81
N GLN A 63 0.92 7.49 25.61
CA GLN A 63 0.11 6.39 25.12
C GLN A 63 -1.17 6.88 24.43
N GLU A 64 -1.86 7.86 24.99
CA GLU A 64 -3.04 8.47 24.37
C GLU A 64 -2.69 9.14 23.04
N GLN A 65 -1.60 9.91 22.98
CA GLN A 65 -1.13 10.52 21.74
C GLN A 65 -0.73 9.47 20.71
N PHE A 66 -0.06 8.38 21.12
CA PHE A 66 0.27 7.29 20.20
C PHE A 66 -0.99 6.67 19.58
N GLN A 67 -2.05 6.44 20.36
CA GLN A 67 -3.31 5.92 19.83
C GLN A 67 -4.00 6.90 18.87
N GLN A 68 -3.89 8.20 19.13
CA GLN A 68 -4.44 9.25 18.27
C GLN A 68 -3.86 9.20 16.85
N TYR A 69 -2.56 8.91 16.69
CA TYR A 69 -1.93 8.84 15.36
C TYR A 69 -1.99 7.43 14.74
N MET A 70 -1.97 6.38 15.55
CA MET A 70 -1.99 5.00 15.07
C MET A 70 -3.33 4.57 14.46
N GLY A 71 -4.45 5.05 15.01
CA GLY A 71 -5.78 4.70 14.50
C GLY A 71 -5.96 5.08 13.03
N PRO A 72 -5.78 6.36 12.65
CA PRO A 72 -5.87 6.81 11.27
C PRO A 72 -4.95 6.06 10.31
N VAL A 73 -3.70 5.82 10.70
CA VAL A 73 -2.73 5.07 9.88
C VAL A 73 -3.25 3.66 9.59
N ARG A 74 -3.79 2.94 10.60
CA ARG A 74 -4.35 1.60 10.42
C ARG A 74 -5.56 1.59 9.48
N ASP A 75 -6.47 2.54 9.62
CA ASP A 75 -7.65 2.59 8.75
C ASP A 75 -7.28 2.91 7.29
N LEU A 76 -6.30 3.79 7.09
CA LEU A 76 -5.73 4.04 5.77
C LEU A 76 -5.03 2.81 5.19
N GLN A 77 -4.30 2.02 6.00
CA GLN A 77 -3.70 0.76 5.56
C GLN A 77 -4.76 -0.24 5.09
N LYS A 78 -5.89 -0.37 5.80
CA LYS A 78 -6.99 -1.25 5.35
C LYS A 78 -7.51 -0.82 3.99
N HIS A 79 -7.69 0.48 3.76
CA HIS A 79 -8.16 1.00 2.48
C HIS A 79 -7.13 0.75 1.35
N GLU A 80 -5.84 0.93 1.65
CA GLU A 80 -4.75 0.62 0.73
C GLU A 80 -4.74 -0.85 0.30
N VAL A 81 -4.93 -1.77 1.26
CA VAL A 81 -5.02 -3.22 1.01
C VAL A 81 -6.22 -3.55 0.13
N GLN A 82 -7.39 -2.95 0.38
CA GLN A 82 -8.57 -3.16 -0.46
C GLN A 82 -8.34 -2.74 -1.92
N ILE A 83 -7.73 -1.57 -2.15
CA ILE A 83 -7.43 -1.11 -3.52
C ILE A 83 -6.41 -2.04 -4.19
N ARG A 84 -5.39 -2.48 -3.45
CA ARG A 84 -4.40 -3.43 -3.95
C ARG A 84 -5.04 -4.74 -4.41
N GLU A 85 -5.97 -5.29 -3.64
CA GLU A 85 -6.70 -6.51 -3.99
C GLU A 85 -7.53 -6.31 -5.28
N GLN A 86 -8.18 -5.15 -5.43
CA GLN A 86 -8.90 -4.78 -6.66
C GLN A 86 -7.96 -4.68 -7.87
N ILE A 87 -6.78 -4.07 -7.69
CA ILE A 87 -5.73 -4.00 -8.73
C ILE A 87 -5.29 -5.41 -9.14
N HIS A 88 -5.01 -6.30 -8.17
CA HIS A 88 -4.60 -7.66 -8.47
C HIS A 88 -5.68 -8.44 -9.23
N THR A 89 -6.93 -8.35 -8.78
CA THR A 89 -8.07 -9.01 -9.42
C THR A 89 -8.26 -8.52 -10.86
N THR A 90 -8.29 -7.20 -11.07
CA THR A 90 -8.47 -6.59 -12.40
C THR A 90 -7.31 -6.94 -13.34
N ARG A 91 -6.08 -6.90 -12.83
CA ARG A 91 -4.88 -7.30 -13.59
C ARG A 91 -4.98 -8.76 -14.06
N ASP A 92 -5.44 -9.66 -13.20
CA ASP A 92 -5.54 -11.07 -13.54
C ASP A 92 -6.64 -11.33 -14.59
N GLN A 93 -7.75 -10.59 -14.53
CA GLN A 93 -8.77 -10.57 -15.59
C GLN A 93 -8.19 -10.05 -16.92
N VAL A 94 -7.49 -8.91 -16.90
CA VAL A 94 -6.81 -8.35 -18.08
C VAL A 94 -5.84 -9.36 -18.70
N ARG A 95 -5.04 -10.07 -17.88
CA ARG A 95 -4.11 -11.11 -18.36
C ARG A 95 -4.83 -12.27 -19.03
N GLN A 96 -5.95 -12.72 -18.46
CA GLN A 96 -6.75 -13.80 -19.04
C GLN A 96 -7.35 -13.37 -20.39
N GLN A 97 -7.91 -12.16 -20.45
CA GLN A 97 -8.52 -11.65 -21.67
C GLN A 97 -7.48 -11.39 -22.77
N LEU A 98 -6.32 -10.82 -22.45
CA LEU A 98 -5.19 -10.69 -23.37
C LEU A 98 -4.79 -12.04 -24.00
N LYS A 99 -4.81 -13.13 -23.22
CA LYS A 99 -4.51 -14.47 -23.74
C LYS A 99 -5.60 -14.94 -24.70
N SER A 100 -6.87 -14.72 -24.36
CA SER A 100 -8.02 -15.04 -25.21
C SER A 100 -7.97 -14.29 -26.54
N ASP A 101 -7.82 -12.96 -26.51
CA ASP A 101 -7.79 -12.13 -27.72
C ASP A 101 -6.62 -12.46 -28.65
N ARG A 102 -5.47 -12.87 -28.09
CA ARG A 102 -4.35 -13.38 -28.89
C ARG A 102 -4.71 -14.66 -29.63
N GLN A 103 -5.40 -15.59 -28.98
CA GLN A 103 -5.84 -16.84 -29.61
C GLN A 103 -6.89 -16.57 -30.69
N ALA A 104 -7.82 -15.66 -30.41
CA ALA A 104 -8.85 -15.22 -31.35
C ALA A 104 -8.33 -14.30 -32.48
N LYS A 105 -7.07 -13.88 -32.43
CA LYS A 105 -6.48 -12.88 -33.34
C LYS A 105 -7.26 -11.56 -33.37
N ASN A 106 -7.79 -11.15 -32.22
CA ASN A 106 -8.53 -9.90 -32.05
C ASN A 106 -7.57 -8.70 -31.93
N TYR A 107 -6.93 -8.34 -33.04
CA TYR A 107 -5.90 -7.29 -33.03
C TYR A 107 -6.45 -5.90 -32.73
N THR A 108 -7.74 -5.66 -32.98
CA THR A 108 -8.40 -4.38 -32.65
C THR A 108 -8.41 -4.16 -31.14
N ALA A 109 -8.94 -5.12 -30.37
CA ALA A 109 -8.95 -5.05 -28.91
C ALA A 109 -7.53 -4.98 -28.32
N LEU A 110 -6.62 -5.81 -28.84
CA LEU A 110 -5.21 -5.81 -28.40
C LEU A 110 -4.51 -4.48 -28.65
N SER A 111 -4.83 -3.78 -29.74
CA SER A 111 -4.22 -2.49 -30.06
C SER A 111 -4.80 -1.35 -29.23
N ALA A 112 -6.10 -1.37 -28.93
CA ALA A 112 -6.73 -0.39 -28.05
C ALA A 112 -6.15 -0.51 -26.64
N ALA A 113 -6.18 -1.71 -26.07
CA ALA A 113 -5.62 -2.02 -24.76
C ALA A 113 -4.15 -1.62 -24.63
N LEU A 114 -3.36 -1.78 -25.70
CA LEU A 114 -1.97 -1.36 -25.71
C LEU A 114 -1.80 0.17 -25.60
N SER A 115 -2.67 0.95 -26.25
CA SER A 115 -2.65 2.42 -26.17
C SER A 115 -2.88 2.90 -24.74
N ASP A 116 -3.76 2.24 -24.00
CA ASP A 116 -4.09 2.58 -22.62
C ASP A 116 -3.05 2.07 -21.61
N MET A 117 -2.38 0.95 -21.90
CA MET A 117 -1.30 0.44 -21.06
C MET A 117 -0.03 1.32 -21.07
N ILE A 118 0.19 2.12 -22.11
CA ILE A 118 1.38 2.99 -22.21
C ILE A 118 1.38 4.08 -21.11
N PRO A 119 0.35 4.95 -21.00
CA PRO A 119 0.33 6.00 -19.98
C PRO A 119 0.25 5.44 -18.54
N MET A 120 -0.35 4.25 -18.35
CA MET A 120 -0.42 3.60 -17.04
C MET A 120 0.96 3.28 -16.43
N GLN A 121 2.02 3.18 -17.25
CA GLN A 121 3.38 2.94 -16.76
C GLN A 121 3.89 4.08 -15.88
N ASP A 122 3.56 5.32 -16.24
CA ASP A 122 3.97 6.50 -15.47
C ASP A 122 3.28 6.52 -14.10
N ASP A 123 2.02 6.10 -14.04
CA ASP A 123 1.27 6.00 -12.78
C ASP A 123 1.81 4.91 -11.88
N ILE A 124 2.17 3.75 -12.45
CA ILE A 124 2.82 2.67 -11.70
C ILE A 124 4.14 3.18 -11.12
N ALA A 125 4.98 3.86 -11.91
CA ALA A 125 6.23 4.46 -11.45
C ALA A 125 6.01 5.50 -10.34
N GLY A 126 4.92 6.27 -10.42
CA GLY A 126 4.48 7.18 -9.37
C GLY A 126 4.17 6.45 -8.05
N VAL A 127 3.37 5.38 -8.12
CA VAL A 127 3.04 4.57 -6.93
C VAL A 127 4.29 3.88 -6.35
N GLU A 128 5.21 3.40 -7.19
CA GLU A 128 6.48 2.82 -6.74
C GLU A 128 7.33 3.84 -5.97
N THR A 129 7.40 5.08 -6.46
CA THR A 129 8.13 6.16 -5.80
C THR A 129 7.54 6.45 -4.41
N ILE A 130 6.22 6.59 -4.32
CA ILE A 130 5.52 6.79 -3.04
C ILE A 130 5.74 5.60 -2.10
N THR A 131 5.70 4.37 -2.64
CA THR A 131 5.93 3.15 -1.84
C THR A 131 7.34 3.14 -1.24
N LYS A 132 8.36 3.58 -1.97
CA LYS A 132 9.74 3.68 -1.46
C LYS A 132 9.86 4.72 -0.35
N THR A 133 9.22 5.87 -0.48
CA THR A 133 9.16 6.88 0.59
C THR A 133 8.52 6.30 1.84
N CYS A 134 7.35 5.67 1.69
CA CYS A 134 6.65 5.07 2.82
C CYS A 134 7.46 3.97 3.50
N LEU A 135 8.19 3.14 2.74
CA LEU A 135 9.09 2.13 3.31
C LEU A 135 10.23 2.75 4.12
N THR A 136 10.75 3.90 3.69
CA THR A 136 11.79 4.64 4.43
C THR A 136 11.25 5.15 5.75
N ASP A 137 10.06 5.76 5.75
CA ASP A 137 9.43 6.25 6.98
C ASP A 137 9.01 5.10 7.91
N TRP A 138 8.65 3.94 7.35
CA TRP A 138 8.45 2.73 8.13
C TRP A 138 9.73 2.26 8.84
N GLN A 139 10.86 2.30 8.17
CA GLN A 139 12.15 1.92 8.77
C GLN A 139 12.51 2.89 9.89
N GLN A 140 12.29 4.19 9.69
CA GLN A 140 12.53 5.22 10.70
C GLN A 140 11.64 5.01 11.93
N TYR A 141 10.34 4.79 11.73
CA TYR A 141 9.41 4.44 12.80
C TYR A 141 9.89 3.26 13.65
N HIS A 142 10.37 2.19 13.01
CA HIS A 142 10.89 1.03 13.73
C HIS A 142 12.16 1.37 14.52
N SER A 143 13.05 2.17 13.95
CA SER A 143 14.27 2.66 14.62
C SER A 143 13.92 3.50 15.87
N ASP A 144 12.97 4.43 15.75
CA ASP A 144 12.53 5.27 16.86
C ASP A 144 11.76 4.48 17.93
N ARG A 145 11.01 3.43 17.54
CA ARG A 145 10.45 2.46 18.49
C ARG A 145 11.53 1.71 19.26
N GLN A 146 12.57 1.22 18.59
CA GLN A 146 13.65 0.47 19.23
C GLN A 146 14.41 1.32 20.25
N THR A 147 14.63 2.60 19.94
CA THR A 147 15.31 3.56 20.83
C THR A 147 14.38 4.23 21.84
N LYS A 148 13.06 3.93 21.81
CA LYS A 148 12.01 4.54 22.64
C LYS A 148 11.93 6.07 22.50
N ASN A 149 12.27 6.58 21.32
CA ASN A 149 12.18 8.00 20.98
C ASN A 149 10.72 8.39 20.71
N VAL A 150 9.97 8.74 21.76
CA VAL A 150 8.53 9.03 21.68
C VAL A 150 8.20 10.15 20.68
N GLN A 151 9.01 11.21 20.65
CA GLN A 151 8.82 12.33 19.73
C GLN A 151 9.06 11.91 18.28
N GLY A 152 10.09 11.08 18.03
CA GLY A 152 10.36 10.49 16.71
C GLY A 152 9.20 9.61 16.24
N ILE A 153 8.74 8.69 17.09
CA ILE A 153 7.60 7.81 16.81
C ILE A 153 6.37 8.61 16.38
N GLN A 154 6.05 9.71 17.08
CA GLN A 154 4.92 10.57 16.74
C GLN A 154 5.09 11.23 15.38
N ALA A 155 6.27 11.80 15.10
CA ALA A 155 6.58 12.44 13.83
C ALA A 155 6.50 11.44 12.67
N ASP A 156 7.01 10.23 12.85
CA ASP A 156 6.99 9.19 11.83
C ASP A 156 5.57 8.70 11.54
N LEU A 157 4.72 8.55 12.55
CA LEU A 157 3.31 8.18 12.34
C LEU A 157 2.55 9.24 11.53
N GLN A 158 2.82 10.53 11.76
CA GLN A 158 2.23 11.60 10.97
C GLN A 158 2.68 11.56 9.51
N LYS A 159 3.97 11.30 9.27
CA LYS A 159 4.49 11.13 7.90
C LYS A 159 3.87 9.92 7.22
N LEU A 160 3.87 8.77 7.89
CA LEU A 160 3.25 7.54 7.39
C LEU A 160 1.78 7.74 7.03
N GLN A 161 1.04 8.51 7.84
CA GLN A 161 -0.33 8.88 7.52
C GLN A 161 -0.40 9.66 6.20
N GLY A 162 0.42 10.69 6.02
CA GLY A 162 0.48 11.50 4.81
C GLY A 162 0.92 10.71 3.56
N ASP A 163 1.87 9.81 3.73
CA ASP A 163 2.35 8.92 2.66
C ASP A 163 1.25 7.99 2.18
N ILE A 164 0.54 7.33 3.09
CA ILE A 164 -0.56 6.42 2.71
C ILE A 164 -1.72 7.21 2.09
N GLN A 165 -2.04 8.40 2.63
CA GLN A 165 -3.02 9.31 2.04
C GLN A 165 -2.67 9.73 0.62
N THR A 166 -1.39 9.89 0.30
CA THR A 166 -0.92 10.20 -1.06
C THR A 166 -0.91 8.96 -1.95
N LYS A 167 -0.61 7.79 -1.39
CA LYS A 167 -0.55 6.52 -2.11
C LYS A 167 -1.92 6.06 -2.61
N ILE A 168 -2.95 6.19 -1.78
CA ILE A 168 -4.33 5.76 -2.09
C ILE A 168 -4.83 6.31 -3.44
N PRO A 169 -4.86 7.63 -3.70
CA PRO A 169 -5.34 8.17 -4.97
C PRO A 169 -4.44 7.78 -6.15
N ALA A 170 -3.13 7.63 -5.95
CA ALA A 170 -2.22 7.14 -6.99
C ALA A 170 -2.54 5.69 -7.38
N MET A 171 -2.84 4.82 -6.39
CA MET A 171 -3.29 3.46 -6.66
C MET A 171 -4.68 3.41 -7.32
N GLN A 172 -5.60 4.30 -6.93
CA GLN A 172 -6.91 4.42 -7.59
C GLN A 172 -6.76 4.81 -9.07
N LYS A 173 -5.78 5.66 -9.42
CA LYS A 173 -5.48 5.99 -10.81
C LYS A 173 -5.03 4.75 -11.59
N VAL A 174 -4.08 3.98 -11.05
CA VAL A 174 -3.65 2.70 -11.64
C VAL A 174 -4.81 1.72 -11.81
N LEU A 175 -5.71 1.62 -10.82
CA LEU A 175 -6.91 0.80 -10.92
C LEU A 175 -7.83 1.27 -12.06
N ALA A 176 -8.08 2.57 -12.17
CA ALA A 176 -8.92 3.13 -13.22
C ALA A 176 -8.32 2.88 -14.61
N ASP A 177 -7.01 3.01 -14.78
CA ASP A 177 -6.34 2.74 -16.05
C ASP A 177 -6.36 1.23 -16.39
N LEU A 178 -6.20 0.34 -15.41
CA LEU A 178 -6.42 -1.10 -15.60
C LEU A 178 -7.86 -1.44 -16.02
N GLN A 179 -8.85 -0.73 -15.48
CA GLN A 179 -10.26 -0.92 -15.86
C GLN A 179 -10.52 -0.50 -17.30
N LYS A 180 -9.91 0.59 -17.78
CA LYS A 180 -9.99 0.98 -19.20
C LYS A 180 -9.37 -0.07 -20.12
N VAL A 181 -8.19 -0.57 -19.77
CA VAL A 181 -7.56 -1.69 -20.49
C VAL A 181 -8.47 -2.91 -20.53
N SER A 182 -9.12 -3.25 -19.41
CA SER A 182 -10.11 -4.33 -19.37
C SER A 182 -11.30 -4.08 -20.29
N GLN A 183 -11.81 -2.84 -20.35
CA GLN A 183 -12.90 -2.44 -21.24
C GLN A 183 -12.51 -2.60 -22.72
N ASP A 184 -11.33 -2.15 -23.12
CA ASP A 184 -10.82 -2.29 -24.48
C ASP A 184 -10.75 -3.76 -24.93
N LEU A 185 -10.30 -4.63 -24.02
CA LEU A 185 -10.18 -6.07 -24.26
C LEU A 185 -11.53 -6.80 -24.36
N ASN A 186 -12.63 -6.18 -23.91
CA ASN A 186 -13.98 -6.71 -24.10
C ASN A 186 -14.59 -6.34 -25.47
N THR A 187 -13.83 -5.65 -26.33
CA THR A 187 -14.28 -5.34 -27.70
C THR A 187 -14.31 -6.61 -28.55
N PRO A 188 -15.45 -7.00 -29.15
CA PRO A 188 -15.55 -8.22 -29.95
C PRO A 188 -14.60 -8.22 -31.15
N ALA A 189 -14.12 -9.41 -31.53
CA ALA A 189 -13.37 -9.56 -32.76
C ALA A 189 -14.25 -9.17 -33.98
N PRO A 190 -13.69 -8.56 -35.03
CA PRO A 190 -14.43 -8.28 -36.24
C PRO A 190 -15.05 -9.57 -36.79
N ALA A 191 -16.35 -9.56 -37.06
CA ALA A 191 -17.01 -10.69 -37.71
C ALA A 191 -16.30 -10.98 -39.03
N ALA A 192 -15.92 -12.25 -39.25
CA ALA A 192 -15.42 -12.68 -40.54
C ALA A 192 -16.49 -12.35 -41.58
N THR A 193 -16.18 -11.44 -42.51
CA THR A 193 -17.06 -11.17 -43.65
C THR A 193 -17.30 -12.50 -44.36
N PRO A 194 -18.57 -12.93 -44.56
CA PRO A 194 -18.84 -14.13 -45.34
C PRO A 194 -18.20 -13.95 -46.71
N ALA A 195 -17.37 -14.90 -47.13
CA ALA A 195 -16.82 -14.91 -48.47
C ALA A 195 -17.99 -14.97 -49.46
N THR A 196 -18.27 -13.86 -50.14
CA THR A 196 -19.16 -13.82 -51.29
C THR A 196 -18.55 -14.72 -52.35
N THR A 197 -19.11 -15.91 -52.49
CA THR A 197 -18.74 -16.86 -53.55
C THR A 197 -19.08 -16.18 -54.87
N PRO A 198 -18.12 -15.95 -55.78
CA PRO A 198 -18.42 -15.37 -57.08
C PRO A 198 -19.29 -16.37 -57.85
N SER A 199 -20.52 -15.97 -58.15
CA SER A 199 -21.44 -16.74 -58.97
C SER A 199 -20.93 -16.70 -60.41
N THR A 200 -20.38 -17.81 -60.90
CA THR A 200 -20.06 -17.99 -62.32
C THR A 200 -21.35 -18.24 -63.10
N THR A 201 -21.77 -17.25 -63.88
CA THR A 201 -22.67 -17.41 -65.03
C THR A 201 -21.89 -17.74 -66.28
#